data_AF-A0A1G3CVB1-F1
#
_entry.id   AF-A0A1G3CVB1-F1
#
_cell.length_a   1.000
_cell.length_b   1.000
_cell.length_c   1.000
_cell.angle_alpha   90.00
_cell.angle_beta   90.00
_cell.angle_gamma   90.00
#
_symmetry.space_group_name_H-M   'P 1'
#
loop_
_entity.id
_entity.type
_entity.pdbx_description
1 polymer ?
#
loop_
_entity_poly.entity_id
_entity_poly.type
_entity_poly.pdbx_seq_one_letter_code
_entity_poly.pdbx_strand_id
1 'polypeptide(L)'
;IPLIAANIIKEWAKRKGFLPGIFLAIHTFGRDLKRNIHIHLSSTAGGLSLTYDSWLRGIYFYHQSLKKTWRYQIIALLREEFKKGYLKLPSSLKHITTYHEFYSWTTQFYEKTWVVHLNEQSDNMKANVEYLGKYLKRPPIGETRIKHYDGNTVTFEYLDHYTNIKETLTLPVLDFIERLICHIPDKHFRNIRYYGFLANRLRGKLLPVVYKLLDIKTLITTKVYLSWRTLIQTAYKYDPLRCPLCKSIMLLKTVVLPSYYSLVSKHEEIARGYFPLLL
;
A
#
# COMPACT_ATOMS: atom_id res chain seq x y z
N ILE A 1 -9.59 3.27 -11.79
CA ILE A 1 -9.29 1.90 -11.27
C ILE A 1 -9.69 1.70 -9.80
N PRO A 2 -9.15 2.41 -8.77
CA PRO A 2 -9.52 2.13 -7.36
C PRO A 2 -11.01 2.25 -7.05
N LEU A 3 -11.65 3.26 -7.65
CA LEU A 3 -13.08 3.47 -7.54
C LEU A 3 -13.88 2.27 -8.09
N ILE A 4 -13.40 1.63 -9.16
CA ILE A 4 -14.04 0.45 -9.74
C ILE A 4 -14.02 -0.70 -8.72
N ALA A 5 -12.85 -1.00 -8.14
CA ALA A 5 -12.73 -2.06 -7.14
C ALA A 5 -13.68 -1.83 -5.95
N ALA A 6 -13.72 -0.61 -5.42
CA ALA A 6 -14.62 -0.25 -4.34
C ALA A 6 -16.10 -0.30 -4.74
N ASN A 7 -16.45 0.13 -5.96
CA ASN A 7 -17.83 0.11 -6.43
C ASN A 7 -18.37 -1.30 -6.63
N ILE A 8 -17.56 -2.25 -7.11
CA ILE A 8 -17.97 -3.67 -7.20
C ILE A 8 -18.44 -4.18 -5.83
N ILE A 9 -17.66 -3.91 -4.78
CA ILE A 9 -18.00 -4.29 -3.41
C ILE A 9 -19.24 -3.54 -2.91
N LYS A 10 -19.32 -2.23 -3.15
CA LYS A 10 -20.46 -1.40 -2.72
C LYS A 10 -21.77 -1.79 -3.40
N GLU A 11 -21.75 -2.09 -4.70
CA GLU A 11 -22.95 -2.48 -5.45
C GLU A 11 -23.50 -3.80 -4.95
N TRP A 12 -22.64 -4.76 -4.67
CA TRP A 12 -23.03 -6.03 -4.08
C TRP A 12 -23.57 -5.85 -2.67
N ALA A 13 -22.90 -5.04 -1.84
CA ALA A 13 -23.38 -4.73 -0.51
C ALA A 13 -24.74 -4.03 -0.52
N LYS A 14 -24.94 -3.10 -1.46
CA LYS A 14 -26.22 -2.41 -1.65
C LYS A 14 -27.35 -3.39 -1.99
N ARG A 15 -27.11 -4.40 -2.83
CA ARG A 15 -28.10 -5.47 -3.13
C ARG A 15 -28.46 -6.32 -1.91
N LYS A 16 -27.58 -6.34 -0.90
CA LYS A 16 -27.80 -6.99 0.39
C LYS A 16 -28.28 -6.02 1.48
N GLY A 17 -28.59 -4.77 1.13
CA GLY A 17 -29.20 -3.80 2.03
C GLY A 17 -28.25 -3.09 3.00
N PHE A 18 -26.94 -3.07 2.73
CA PHE A 18 -25.98 -2.43 3.63
C PHE A 18 -24.91 -1.58 2.95
N LEU A 19 -24.33 -0.67 3.73
CA LEU A 19 -23.16 0.14 3.40
C LEU A 19 -21.93 -0.45 4.11
N PRO A 20 -20.96 -1.01 3.37
CA PRO A 20 -19.74 -1.57 3.94
C PRO A 20 -18.75 -0.47 4.35
N GLY A 21 -17.76 -0.83 5.16
CA GLY A 21 -16.56 -0.02 5.39
C GLY A 21 -15.45 -0.55 4.51
N ILE A 22 -14.89 0.28 3.63
CA ILE A 22 -13.86 -0.16 2.68
C ILE A 22 -12.61 0.69 2.83
N PHE A 23 -11.47 0.01 2.84
CA PHE A 23 -10.14 0.57 2.77
C PHE A 23 -9.40 -0.02 1.55
N LEU A 24 -8.64 0.81 0.83
CA LEU A 24 -7.94 0.40 -0.39
C LEU A 24 -6.54 1.02 -0.46
N ALA A 25 -5.53 0.20 -0.73
CA ALA A 25 -4.17 0.63 -1.05
C ALA A 25 -3.77 0.19 -2.47
N ILE A 26 -3.13 1.08 -3.23
CA ILE A 26 -2.49 0.74 -4.51
C ILE A 26 -1.00 0.49 -4.26
N HIS A 27 -0.48 -0.60 -4.83
CA HIS A 27 0.95 -0.84 -4.97
C HIS A 27 1.32 -0.97 -6.44
N THR A 28 2.53 -0.54 -6.80
CA THR A 28 3.03 -0.50 -8.19
C THR A 28 4.24 -1.41 -8.41
N PHE A 29 4.68 -2.11 -7.37
CA PHE A 29 5.93 -2.87 -7.32
C PHE A 29 5.71 -4.35 -6.95
N GLY A 30 6.50 -5.20 -7.57
CA GLY A 30 6.70 -6.59 -7.16
C GLY A 30 7.74 -6.70 -6.04
N ARG A 31 7.98 -7.92 -5.55
CA ARG A 31 9.04 -8.15 -4.56
C ARG A 31 10.43 -7.91 -5.16
N ASP A 32 10.61 -8.16 -6.45
CA ASP A 32 11.83 -7.94 -7.24
C ASP A 32 11.98 -6.49 -7.77
N LEU A 33 11.13 -5.57 -7.30
CA LEU A 33 11.06 -4.17 -7.76
C LEU A 33 10.69 -3.99 -9.24
N LYS A 34 10.20 -5.03 -9.92
CA LYS A 34 9.60 -4.85 -11.24
C LYS A 34 8.21 -4.23 -11.09
N ARG A 35 7.73 -3.60 -12.17
CA ARG A 35 6.39 -3.02 -12.23
C ARG A 35 5.32 -4.09 -12.04
N ASN A 36 4.57 -4.00 -10.96
CA ASN A 36 3.44 -4.87 -10.66
C ASN A 36 2.32 -4.06 -10.00
N ILE A 37 1.41 -3.55 -10.83
CA ILE A 37 0.30 -2.70 -10.36
C ILE A 37 -0.82 -3.59 -9.84
N HIS A 38 -1.07 -3.51 -8.54
CA HIS A 38 -2.11 -4.27 -7.88
C HIS A 38 -2.76 -3.48 -6.75
N ILE A 39 -3.92 -3.95 -6.31
CA ILE A 39 -4.74 -3.29 -5.30
C ILE A 39 -4.96 -4.25 -4.14
N HIS A 40 -4.73 -3.76 -2.93
CA HIS A 40 -5.17 -4.39 -1.70
C HIS A 40 -6.44 -3.69 -1.25
N LEU A 41 -7.57 -4.41 -1.24
CA LEU A 41 -8.86 -3.92 -0.78
C LEU A 41 -9.27 -4.73 0.44
N SER A 42 -9.56 -4.05 1.54
CA SER A 42 -10.19 -4.62 2.73
C SER A 42 -11.58 -4.06 2.87
N SER A 43 -12.56 -4.94 3.08
CA SER A 43 -13.94 -4.57 3.36
C SER A 43 -14.41 -5.25 4.64
N THR A 44 -15.30 -4.61 5.37
CA THR A 44 -16.05 -5.28 6.42
C THR A 44 -16.94 -6.37 5.81
N ALA A 45 -17.08 -7.52 6.50
CA ALA A 45 -17.99 -8.63 6.13
C ALA A 45 -19.47 -8.37 6.54
N GLY A 46 -19.78 -7.10 6.76
CA GLY A 46 -21.04 -6.55 7.23
C GLY A 46 -21.02 -5.03 7.10
N GLY A 47 -22.05 -4.35 7.56
CA GLY A 47 -22.05 -2.90 7.59
C GLY A 47 -23.37 -2.30 8.06
N LEU A 48 -23.47 -0.98 7.95
CA LEU A 48 -24.68 -0.27 8.33
C LEU A 48 -25.82 -0.60 7.37
N SER A 49 -27.03 -0.80 7.88
CA SER A 49 -28.24 -0.76 7.05
C SER A 49 -28.27 0.52 6.21
N LEU A 50 -29.02 0.52 5.10
CA LEU A 50 -29.13 1.73 4.25
C LEU A 50 -29.78 2.92 4.99
N THR A 51 -30.51 2.66 6.08
CA THR A 51 -31.09 3.63 7.01
C THR A 51 -30.16 4.02 8.16
N TYR A 52 -29.02 3.34 8.31
CA TYR A 52 -28.00 3.55 9.36
C TYR A 52 -28.47 3.29 10.79
N ASP A 53 -29.53 2.50 10.97
CA ASP A 53 -30.14 2.18 12.27
C ASP A 53 -29.69 0.83 12.87
N SER A 54 -29.04 -0.02 12.05
CA SER A 54 -28.71 -1.39 12.42
C SER A 54 -27.44 -1.86 11.72
N TRP A 55 -26.78 -2.86 12.32
CA TRP A 55 -25.58 -3.49 11.74
C TRP A 55 -25.95 -4.86 11.16
N LEU A 56 -25.80 -5.00 9.84
CA LEU A 56 -26.05 -6.25 9.12
C LEU A 56 -24.74 -7.08 9.04
N ARG A 57 -24.81 -8.36 9.41
CA ARG A 57 -23.69 -9.33 9.39
C ARG A 57 -23.88 -10.38 8.29
N GLY A 58 -22.83 -11.14 8.00
CA GLY A 58 -22.94 -12.41 7.28
C GLY A 58 -22.98 -12.27 5.76
N ILE A 59 -22.26 -11.30 5.19
CA ILE A 59 -22.13 -11.21 3.73
C ILE A 59 -20.84 -11.86 3.28
N TYR A 60 -20.98 -12.84 2.39
CA TYR A 60 -19.87 -13.49 1.70
C TYR A 60 -19.71 -12.92 0.28
N PHE A 61 -18.48 -12.95 -0.22
CA PHE A 61 -18.16 -12.56 -1.58
C PHE A 61 -17.87 -13.82 -2.41
N TYR A 62 -18.58 -14.01 -3.52
CA TYR A 62 -18.26 -15.10 -4.43
C TYR A 62 -17.05 -14.75 -5.28
N HIS A 63 -15.98 -15.51 -5.09
CA HIS A 63 -14.70 -15.34 -5.77
C HIS A 63 -14.82 -15.32 -7.30
N GLN A 64 -15.60 -16.24 -7.89
CA GLN A 64 -15.78 -16.31 -9.33
C GLN A 64 -16.50 -15.08 -9.90
N SER A 65 -17.53 -14.60 -9.21
CA SER A 65 -18.25 -13.40 -9.61
C SER A 65 -17.37 -12.16 -9.52
N LEU A 66 -16.54 -12.04 -8.48
CA LEU A 66 -15.65 -10.88 -8.30
C LEU A 66 -14.62 -10.82 -9.42
N LYS A 67 -13.99 -11.95 -9.73
CA LYS A 67 -13.04 -12.07 -10.83
C LYS A 67 -13.64 -11.64 -12.16
N LYS A 68 -14.83 -12.16 -12.49
CA LYS A 68 -15.54 -11.84 -13.73
C LYS A 68 -15.90 -10.35 -13.82
N THR A 69 -16.49 -9.78 -12.76
CA THR A 69 -16.87 -8.36 -12.75
C THR A 69 -15.65 -7.45 -12.80
N TRP A 70 -14.60 -7.76 -12.03
CA TRP A 70 -13.34 -7.01 -12.05
C TRP A 70 -12.70 -7.00 -13.43
N ARG A 71 -12.55 -8.17 -14.04
CA ARG A 71 -12.01 -8.33 -15.40
C ARG A 71 -12.80 -7.52 -16.42
N TYR A 72 -14.13 -7.64 -16.40
CA TYR A 72 -15.01 -6.88 -17.30
C TYR A 72 -14.83 -5.38 -17.12
N GLN A 73 -14.90 -4.87 -15.89
CA GLN A 73 -14.84 -3.43 -15.63
C GLN A 73 -13.48 -2.82 -16.02
N ILE A 74 -12.37 -3.54 -15.85
CA ILE A 74 -11.05 -3.05 -16.25
C ILE A 74 -10.89 -3.05 -17.77
N ILE A 75 -11.28 -4.12 -18.45
CA ILE A 75 -11.20 -4.16 -19.92
C ILE A 75 -12.15 -3.13 -20.55
N ALA A 76 -13.35 -2.95 -19.99
CA ALA A 76 -14.28 -1.91 -20.42
C ALA A 76 -13.71 -0.50 -20.24
N LEU A 77 -13.09 -0.22 -19.07
CA LEU A 77 -12.40 1.05 -18.84
C LEU A 77 -11.33 1.31 -19.90
N LEU A 78 -10.44 0.34 -20.16
CA LEU A 78 -9.36 0.52 -21.12
C LEU A 78 -9.89 0.79 -22.54
N ARG A 79 -10.92 0.04 -22.97
CA ARG A 79 -11.56 0.22 -24.27
C ARG A 79 -12.21 1.59 -24.41
N GLU A 80 -12.88 2.06 -23.36
CA GLU A 80 -13.52 3.37 -23.34
C GLU A 80 -12.51 4.53 -23.37
N GLU A 81 -11.44 4.44 -22.56
CA GLU A 81 -10.39 5.47 -22.56
C GLU A 81 -9.61 5.51 -23.89
N PHE A 82 -9.44 4.36 -24.55
CA PHE A 82 -8.90 4.30 -25.90
C PHE A 82 -9.84 4.97 -26.91
N LYS A 83 -11.14 4.64 -26.87
CA LYS A 83 -12.16 5.24 -27.75
C LYS A 83 -12.23 6.77 -27.61
N LYS A 84 -12.00 7.29 -26.39
CA LYS A 84 -11.94 8.74 -26.10
C LYS A 84 -10.63 9.41 -26.52
N GLY A 85 -9.59 8.65 -26.87
CA GLY A 85 -8.26 9.18 -27.18
C GLY A 85 -7.46 9.63 -25.96
N TYR A 86 -7.88 9.27 -24.74
CA TYR A 86 -7.17 9.62 -23.50
C TYR A 86 -6.10 8.60 -23.11
N LEU A 87 -6.20 7.37 -23.62
CA LEU A 87 -5.23 6.32 -23.33
C LEU A 87 -3.94 6.52 -24.15
N LYS A 88 -2.83 6.81 -23.46
CA LYS A 88 -1.50 6.86 -24.07
C LYS A 88 -0.89 5.45 -24.12
N LEU A 89 -0.66 4.94 -25.32
CA LEU A 89 0.00 3.66 -25.53
C LEU A 89 1.53 3.81 -25.51
N PRO A 90 2.27 2.82 -24.98
CA PRO A 90 3.72 2.78 -25.08
C PRO A 90 4.17 2.62 -26.53
N SER A 91 5.42 2.98 -26.84
CA SER A 91 5.97 2.93 -28.21
C SER A 91 5.81 1.56 -28.88
N SER A 92 5.93 0.46 -28.13
CA SER A 92 5.75 -0.90 -28.62
C SER A 92 4.33 -1.21 -29.12
N LEU A 93 3.32 -0.45 -28.70
CA LEU A 93 1.92 -0.63 -29.06
C LEU A 93 1.39 0.45 -30.01
N LYS A 94 2.26 1.31 -30.56
CA LYS A 94 1.86 2.39 -31.48
C LYS A 94 1.25 1.90 -32.80
N HIS A 95 1.49 0.64 -33.17
CA HIS A 95 0.87 0.02 -34.34
C HIS A 95 -0.65 -0.20 -34.18
N ILE A 96 -1.17 -0.16 -32.93
CA ILE A 96 -2.60 -0.25 -32.66
C ILE A 96 -3.19 1.16 -32.79
N THR A 97 -3.88 1.41 -33.90
CA THR A 97 -4.37 2.75 -34.26
C THR A 97 -5.89 2.84 -34.24
N THR A 98 -6.56 1.73 -34.49
CA THR A 98 -8.02 1.67 -34.56
C THR A 98 -8.63 1.03 -33.31
N TYR A 99 -9.89 1.37 -33.02
CA TYR A 99 -10.63 0.73 -31.92
C TYR A 99 -10.80 -0.78 -32.14
N HIS A 100 -10.94 -1.23 -33.39
CA HIS A 100 -11.08 -2.65 -33.72
C HIS A 100 -9.80 -3.43 -33.35
N GLU A 101 -8.62 -2.92 -33.72
CA GLU A 101 -7.34 -3.51 -33.34
C GLU A 101 -7.17 -3.54 -31.81
N PHE A 102 -7.49 -2.43 -31.13
CA PHE A 102 -7.41 -2.36 -29.68
C PHE A 102 -8.40 -3.32 -28.99
N TYR A 103 -9.60 -3.47 -29.53
CA TYR A 103 -10.60 -4.41 -29.06
C TYR A 103 -10.10 -5.85 -29.19
N SER A 104 -9.56 -6.22 -30.36
CA SER A 104 -8.97 -7.54 -30.61
C SER A 104 -7.82 -7.83 -29.66
N TRP A 105 -6.89 -6.89 -29.52
CA TRP A 105 -5.76 -7.00 -28.59
C TRP A 105 -6.21 -7.17 -27.13
N THR A 106 -7.18 -6.37 -26.67
CA THR A 106 -7.70 -6.48 -25.30
C THR A 106 -8.50 -7.77 -25.04
N THR A 107 -9.11 -8.38 -26.07
CA THR A 107 -9.88 -9.64 -25.94
C THR A 107 -8.99 -10.79 -25.49
N GLN A 108 -7.75 -10.86 -25.98
CA GLN A 108 -6.77 -11.88 -25.56
C GLN A 108 -6.51 -11.88 -24.05
N PHE A 109 -6.58 -10.71 -23.40
CA PHE A 109 -6.45 -10.60 -21.94
C PHE A 109 -7.75 -10.85 -21.19
N TYR A 110 -8.90 -10.59 -21.84
CA TYR A 110 -10.22 -10.90 -21.29
C TYR A 110 -10.46 -12.42 -21.21
N GLU A 111 -9.93 -13.19 -22.16
CA GLU A 111 -10.06 -14.65 -22.19
C GLU A 111 -9.20 -15.34 -21.12
N LYS A 112 -8.10 -14.71 -20.71
CA LYS A 112 -7.26 -15.22 -19.62
C LYS A 112 -8.01 -15.24 -18.29
N THR A 113 -7.62 -16.18 -17.43
CA THR A 113 -8.10 -16.26 -16.04
C THR A 113 -7.44 -15.15 -15.21
N TRP A 114 -8.25 -14.30 -14.60
CA TRP A 114 -7.77 -13.26 -13.69
C TRP A 114 -7.78 -13.77 -12.26
N VAL A 115 -6.78 -13.36 -11.48
CA VAL A 115 -6.63 -13.74 -10.08
C VAL A 115 -7.09 -12.59 -9.19
N VAL A 116 -7.97 -12.89 -8.25
CA VAL A 116 -8.41 -11.99 -7.17
C VAL A 116 -8.31 -12.82 -5.90
N HIS A 117 -7.28 -12.61 -5.09
CA HIS A 117 -7.17 -13.34 -3.83
C HIS A 117 -8.19 -12.78 -2.83
N LEU A 118 -8.96 -13.67 -2.21
CA LEU A 118 -9.85 -13.35 -1.10
C LEU A 118 -9.37 -14.13 0.11
N ASN A 119 -8.98 -13.41 1.14
CA ASN A 119 -8.65 -14.01 2.42
C ASN A 119 -9.94 -14.27 3.19
N GLU A 120 -9.90 -15.29 4.04
CA GLU A 120 -10.97 -15.55 5.00
C GLU A 120 -11.12 -14.39 5.99
N GLN A 121 -12.34 -14.24 6.50
CA GLN A 121 -12.59 -13.30 7.59
C GLN A 121 -11.80 -13.75 8.83
N SER A 122 -11.19 -12.80 9.52
CA SER A 122 -10.51 -13.05 10.79
C SER A 122 -11.10 -12.16 11.87
N ASP A 123 -11.43 -12.75 13.01
CA ASP A 123 -11.87 -12.00 14.20
C ASP A 123 -10.69 -11.48 15.03
N ASN A 124 -9.45 -11.81 14.64
CA ASN A 124 -8.25 -11.36 15.34
C ASN A 124 -7.92 -9.91 14.95
N MET A 125 -8.37 -8.97 15.78
CA MET A 125 -8.13 -7.53 15.60
C MET A 125 -6.65 -7.19 15.42
N LYS A 126 -5.76 -7.76 16.23
CA LYS A 126 -4.31 -7.46 16.16
C LYS A 126 -3.73 -7.93 14.84
N ALA A 127 -4.03 -9.16 14.42
CA ALA A 127 -3.57 -9.70 13.15
C ALA A 127 -4.10 -8.88 11.97
N ASN A 128 -5.37 -8.45 12.02
CA ASN A 128 -5.98 -7.59 10.99
C ASN A 128 -5.29 -6.23 10.92
N VAL A 129 -5.01 -5.59 12.06
CA VAL A 129 -4.31 -4.29 12.10
C VAL A 129 -2.87 -4.42 11.60
N GLU A 130 -2.15 -5.46 12.01
CA GLU A 130 -0.79 -5.71 11.52
C GLU A 130 -0.76 -6.00 10.02
N TYR A 131 -1.69 -6.82 9.53
CA TYR A 131 -1.87 -7.10 8.11
C TYR A 131 -2.13 -5.80 7.33
N LEU A 132 -3.12 -5.00 7.74
CA LEU A 132 -3.43 -3.71 7.12
C LEU A 132 -2.25 -2.73 7.16
N GLY A 133 -1.57 -2.64 8.32
CA GLY A 133 -0.39 -1.80 8.52
C GLY A 133 0.73 -2.09 7.52
N LYS A 134 0.96 -3.38 7.22
CA LYS A 134 1.95 -3.85 6.24
C LYS A 134 1.65 -3.36 4.82
N TYR A 135 0.39 -3.11 4.44
CA TYR A 135 0.05 -2.58 3.11
C TYR A 135 -0.03 -1.06 3.07
N LEU A 136 -0.48 -0.44 4.17
CA LEU A 136 -0.63 1.01 4.32
C LEU A 136 0.69 1.77 4.12
N LYS A 137 1.76 1.27 4.74
CA LYS A 137 3.06 1.97 4.78
C LYS A 137 4.17 1.18 4.09
N ARG A 138 3.82 0.25 3.19
CA ARG A 138 4.82 -0.60 2.53
C ARG A 138 5.69 0.24 1.58
N PRO A 139 7.01 0.39 1.83
CA PRO A 139 7.89 0.91 0.80
C PRO A 139 8.08 -0.15 -0.31
N PRO A 140 8.51 0.25 -1.52
CA PRO A 140 8.87 -0.70 -2.58
C PRO A 140 9.86 -1.78 -2.12
N ILE A 141 10.84 -1.37 -1.33
CA ILE A 141 11.81 -2.24 -0.66
C ILE A 141 11.98 -1.79 0.79
N GLY A 142 12.09 -2.76 1.71
CA GLY A 142 12.50 -2.48 3.08
C GLY A 142 14.03 -2.57 3.19
N GLU A 143 14.63 -1.70 3.99
CA GLU A 143 16.09 -1.61 4.15
C GLU A 143 16.74 -2.94 4.53
N THR A 144 16.08 -3.74 5.38
CA THR A 144 16.53 -5.08 5.81
C THR A 144 16.72 -6.08 4.66
N ARG A 145 16.18 -5.78 3.48
CA ARG A 145 16.32 -6.59 2.27
C ARG A 145 17.56 -6.22 1.46
N ILE A 146 18.11 -5.02 1.63
CA ILE A 146 19.38 -4.63 1.03
C ILE A 146 20.47 -5.35 1.82
N LYS A 147 21.24 -6.21 1.14
CA LYS A 147 22.25 -7.07 1.75
C LYS A 147 23.66 -6.54 1.53
N HIS A 148 23.88 -5.86 0.42
CA HIS A 148 25.19 -5.30 0.07
C HIS A 148 25.04 -4.05 -0.79
N TYR A 149 25.96 -3.11 -0.61
CA TYR A 149 26.13 -1.90 -1.40
C TYR A 149 27.61 -1.50 -1.36
N ASP A 150 28.25 -1.40 -2.52
CA ASP A 150 29.68 -1.10 -2.66
C ASP A 150 29.97 0.25 -3.34
N GLY A 151 28.93 1.04 -3.64
CA GLY A 151 29.03 2.27 -4.43
C GLY A 151 28.69 2.09 -5.92
N ASN A 152 28.86 0.89 -6.48
CA ASN A 152 28.65 0.57 -7.90
C ASN A 152 27.43 -0.34 -8.13
N THR A 153 27.18 -1.26 -7.21
CA THR A 153 26.11 -2.25 -7.26
C THR A 153 25.34 -2.33 -5.94
N VAL A 154 24.09 -2.73 -6.02
CA VAL A 154 23.22 -3.01 -4.88
C VAL A 154 22.74 -4.44 -4.98
N THR A 155 22.96 -5.23 -3.93
CA THR A 155 22.39 -6.59 -3.80
C THR A 155 21.24 -6.56 -2.81
N PHE A 156 20.08 -7.08 -3.22
CA PHE A 156 18.94 -7.22 -2.32
C PHE A 156 18.25 -8.58 -2.44
N GLU A 157 17.69 -9.03 -1.32
CA GLU A 157 16.96 -10.29 -1.18
C GLU A 157 15.46 -10.08 -1.49
N TYR A 158 14.84 -11.03 -2.20
CA TYR A 158 13.40 -11.11 -2.39
C TYR A 158 12.91 -12.56 -2.30
N LEU A 159 11.65 -12.75 -1.92
CA LEU A 159 10.99 -14.06 -1.96
C LEU A 159 10.32 -14.22 -3.33
N ASP A 160 10.83 -15.14 -4.16
CA ASP A 160 10.18 -15.50 -5.40
C ASP A 160 8.86 -16.23 -5.09
N HIS A 161 7.76 -15.80 -5.73
CA HIS A 161 6.44 -16.34 -5.42
C HIS A 161 6.16 -17.68 -6.14
N TYR A 162 6.87 -17.98 -7.22
CA TYR A 162 6.73 -19.20 -8.00
C TYR A 162 7.54 -20.34 -7.37
N THR A 163 8.77 -20.07 -6.94
CA THR A 163 9.64 -21.07 -6.32
C THR A 163 9.50 -21.12 -4.80
N ASN A 164 8.97 -20.04 -4.18
CA ASN A 164 8.89 -19.85 -2.73
C ASN A 164 10.28 -19.86 -2.04
N ILE A 165 11.32 -19.52 -2.79
CA ILE A 165 12.70 -19.45 -2.32
C ILE A 165 13.13 -17.98 -2.20
N LYS A 166 13.98 -17.70 -1.22
CA LYS A 166 14.63 -16.39 -1.09
C LYS A 166 15.79 -16.33 -2.07
N GLU A 167 15.71 -15.40 -3.00
CA GLU A 167 16.72 -15.14 -4.02
C GLU A 167 17.34 -13.77 -3.80
N THR A 168 18.56 -13.60 -4.30
CA THR A 168 19.28 -12.31 -4.29
C THR A 168 19.41 -11.78 -5.70
N LEU A 169 19.14 -10.49 -5.87
CA LEU A 169 19.38 -9.77 -7.11
C LEU A 169 20.43 -8.69 -6.89
N THR A 170 21.46 -8.70 -7.72
CA THR A 170 22.49 -7.64 -7.79
C THR A 170 22.26 -6.82 -9.04
N LEU A 171 22.22 -5.49 -8.89
CA LEU A 171 22.04 -4.54 -9.98
C LEU A 171 23.08 -3.42 -9.88
N PRO A 172 23.48 -2.79 -11.00
CA PRO A 172 24.11 -1.48 -10.96
C PRO A 172 23.24 -0.49 -10.16
N VAL A 173 23.88 0.45 -9.46
CA VAL A 173 23.17 1.44 -8.61
C VAL A 173 22.11 2.21 -9.41
N LEU A 174 22.43 2.63 -10.63
CA LEU A 174 21.50 3.41 -11.45
C LEU A 174 20.26 2.61 -11.85
N ASP A 175 20.42 1.32 -12.19
CA ASP A 175 19.29 0.43 -12.50
C ASP A 175 18.42 0.19 -11.26
N PHE A 176 19.03 0.07 -10.07
CA PHE A 176 18.29 -0.04 -8.81
C PHE A 176 17.49 1.25 -8.53
N ILE A 177 18.10 2.42 -8.72
CA ILE A 177 17.42 3.71 -8.57
C ILE A 177 16.29 3.84 -9.59
N GLU A 178 16.52 3.50 -10.87
CA GLU A 178 15.50 3.54 -11.92
C GLU A 178 14.27 2.72 -11.55
N ARG A 179 14.47 1.49 -11.04
CA ARG A 179 13.38 0.65 -10.56
C ARG A 179 12.62 1.29 -9.39
N LEU A 180 13.33 1.91 -8.43
CA LEU A 180 12.69 2.55 -7.29
C LEU A 180 11.89 3.79 -7.67
N ILE A 181 12.43 4.68 -8.51
CA ILE A 181 11.78 5.95 -8.85
C ILE A 181 10.47 5.74 -9.62
N CYS A 182 10.36 4.66 -10.40
CA CYS A 182 9.12 4.26 -11.08
C CYS A 182 7.94 3.99 -10.14
N HIS A 183 8.22 3.78 -8.85
CA HIS A 183 7.21 3.51 -7.83
C HIS A 183 6.87 4.73 -6.97
N ILE A 184 7.59 5.84 -7.15
CA ILE A 184 7.27 7.10 -6.48
C ILE A 184 5.98 7.63 -7.10
N PRO A 185 4.90 7.76 -6.31
CA PRO A 185 3.64 8.27 -6.82
C PRO A 185 3.75 9.78 -7.08
N ASP A 186 2.96 10.29 -8.03
CA ASP A 186 2.89 11.73 -8.30
C ASP A 186 2.54 12.52 -7.04
N LYS A 187 2.95 13.80 -7.02
CA LYS A 187 2.57 14.72 -5.95
C LYS A 187 1.04 14.73 -5.80
N HIS A 188 0.58 14.62 -4.54
CA HIS A 188 -0.83 14.54 -4.17
C HIS A 188 -1.58 13.26 -4.59
N PHE A 189 -0.91 12.29 -5.21
CA PHE A 189 -1.52 11.00 -5.48
C PHE A 189 -1.80 10.25 -4.17
N ARG A 190 -3.09 10.01 -3.91
CA ARG A 190 -3.52 9.30 -2.70
C ARG A 190 -3.36 7.80 -2.90
N ASN A 191 -2.29 7.18 -2.40
CA ASN A 191 -2.13 5.71 -2.45
C ASN A 191 -3.25 4.99 -1.70
N ILE A 192 -3.67 5.57 -0.58
CA ILE A 192 -4.69 5.05 0.33
C ILE A 192 -6.02 5.76 0.08
N ARG A 193 -7.09 4.98 -0.05
CA ARG A 193 -8.45 5.48 -0.24
C ARG A 193 -9.43 4.76 0.68
N TYR A 194 -10.46 5.49 1.08
CA TYR A 194 -11.53 4.99 1.94
C TYR A 194 -12.87 5.16 1.24
N TYR A 195 -13.72 4.15 1.33
CA TYR A 195 -15.05 4.13 0.73
C TYR A 195 -16.10 3.58 1.70
N GLY A 196 -17.37 3.70 1.31
CA GLY A 196 -18.49 3.29 2.15
C GLY A 196 -18.58 4.15 3.41
N PHE A 197 -18.89 3.57 4.58
CA PHE A 197 -18.98 4.36 5.81
C PHE A 197 -17.62 4.91 6.30
N LEU A 198 -16.50 4.37 5.81
CA LEU A 198 -15.15 4.87 6.09
C LEU A 198 -14.75 6.06 5.19
N ALA A 199 -15.55 6.42 4.18
CA ALA A 199 -15.24 7.54 3.29
C ALA A 199 -15.02 8.83 4.07
N ASN A 200 -14.01 9.64 3.71
CA ASN A 200 -13.60 10.82 4.49
C ASN A 200 -14.73 11.79 4.85
N ARG A 201 -15.71 11.98 3.96
CA ARG A 201 -16.88 12.86 4.19
C ARG A 201 -17.92 12.26 5.15
N LEU A 202 -18.00 10.93 5.22
CA LEU A 202 -19.03 10.21 5.97
C LEU A 202 -18.50 9.71 7.32
N ARG A 203 -17.20 9.39 7.40
CA ARG A 203 -16.59 8.70 8.55
C ARG A 203 -16.86 9.39 9.88
N GLY A 204 -16.80 10.73 9.92
CA GLY A 204 -17.03 11.50 11.15
C GLY A 204 -18.46 11.39 11.67
N LYS A 205 -19.44 11.15 10.79
CA LYS A 205 -20.85 10.97 11.15
C LYS A 205 -21.19 9.50 11.39
N LEU A 206 -20.66 8.59 10.56
CA LEU A 206 -21.07 7.18 10.56
C LEU A 206 -20.25 6.28 11.49
N LEU A 207 -18.97 6.56 11.77
CA LEU A 207 -18.22 5.74 12.74
C LEU A 207 -18.82 5.77 14.15
N PRO A 208 -19.25 6.92 14.71
CA PRO A 208 -19.94 6.93 16.00
C PRO A 208 -21.18 6.03 16.03
N VAL A 209 -21.94 5.99 14.93
CA VAL A 209 -23.11 5.10 14.78
C VAL A 209 -22.67 3.64 14.79
N VAL A 210 -21.63 3.29 14.02
CA VAL A 210 -21.06 1.92 14.00
C VAL A 210 -20.61 1.51 15.40
N TYR A 211 -19.90 2.38 16.12
CA TYR A 211 -19.43 2.09 17.48
C TYR A 211 -20.59 1.84 18.45
N LYS A 212 -21.66 2.65 18.37
CA LYS A 212 -22.87 2.46 19.17
C LYS A 212 -23.56 1.14 18.85
N LEU A 213 -23.74 0.82 17.57
CA LEU A 213 -24.43 -0.41 17.13
C LEU A 213 -23.65 -1.70 17.45
N LEU A 214 -22.32 -1.60 17.57
CA LEU A 214 -21.45 -2.72 17.90
C LEU A 214 -21.06 -2.79 19.39
N ASP A 215 -21.64 -1.93 20.24
CA ASP A 215 -21.29 -1.78 21.67
C ASP A 215 -19.77 -1.63 21.91
N ILE A 216 -19.09 -0.88 21.05
CA ILE A 216 -17.64 -0.63 21.17
C ILE A 216 -17.43 0.47 22.22
N LYS A 217 -17.13 0.05 23.45
CA LYS A 217 -16.94 0.93 24.62
C LYS A 217 -15.60 1.69 24.61
N THR A 218 -14.57 1.16 23.96
CA THR A 218 -13.22 1.73 23.98
C THR A 218 -12.92 2.47 22.67
N LEU A 219 -13.21 3.78 22.66
CA LEU A 219 -12.69 4.65 21.62
C LEU A 219 -11.28 5.07 22.04
N ILE A 220 -10.25 4.58 21.36
CA ILE A 220 -8.90 5.16 21.48
C ILE A 220 -8.95 6.54 20.82
N THR A 221 -9.42 7.54 21.56
CA THR A 221 -9.56 8.94 21.13
C THR A 221 -8.29 9.74 21.30
N THR A 222 -7.33 9.25 22.09
CA THR A 222 -6.08 9.95 22.31
C THR A 222 -5.06 9.60 21.23
N LYS A 223 -4.65 10.63 20.47
CA LYS A 223 -3.40 10.53 19.69
C LYS A 223 -2.28 10.22 20.68
N VAL A 224 -1.71 9.02 20.59
CA VAL A 224 -0.51 8.68 21.36
C VAL A 224 0.66 9.40 20.71
N TYR A 225 1.08 10.52 21.29
CA TYR A 225 2.33 11.17 20.90
C TYR A 225 3.47 10.43 21.59
N LEU A 226 4.20 9.60 20.83
CA LEU A 226 5.45 9.03 21.31
C LEU A 226 6.52 10.12 21.29
N SER A 227 7.26 10.28 22.39
CA SER A 227 8.39 11.20 22.45
C SER A 227 9.51 10.73 21.49
N TRP A 228 10.35 11.66 21.02
CA TRP A 228 11.54 11.32 20.22
C TRP A 228 12.42 10.25 20.92
N ARG A 229 12.65 10.39 22.23
CA ARG A 229 13.40 9.42 23.03
C ARG A 229 12.78 8.03 22.97
N THR A 230 11.46 7.94 23.15
CA THR A 230 10.71 6.66 23.09
C THR A 230 10.76 6.05 21.69
N LEU A 231 10.68 6.87 20.64
CA LEU A 231 10.80 6.40 19.26
C LEU A 231 12.18 5.78 19.00
N ILE A 232 13.26 6.45 19.39
CA ILE A 232 14.64 5.94 19.23
C ILE A 232 14.84 4.66 20.05
N GLN A 233 14.40 4.63 21.32
CA GLN A 233 14.48 3.44 22.16
C GLN A 233 13.73 2.25 21.56
N THR A 234 12.54 2.49 21.00
CA THR A 234 11.72 1.42 20.42
C THR A 234 12.35 0.87 19.14
N ALA A 235 12.84 1.76 18.28
CA ALA A 235 13.39 1.42 16.96
C ALA A 235 14.80 0.84 17.04
N TYR A 236 15.71 1.47 17.79
CA TYR A 236 17.14 1.16 17.81
C TYR A 236 17.61 0.51 19.12
N LYS A 237 16.70 0.30 20.08
CA LYS A 237 16.99 -0.38 21.35
C LYS A 237 18.05 0.30 22.22
N TYR A 238 18.30 1.61 22.04
CA TYR A 238 19.14 2.42 22.90
C TYR A 238 18.46 3.72 23.33
N ASP A 239 18.89 4.28 24.45
CA ASP A 239 18.39 5.56 24.95
C ASP A 239 19.26 6.71 24.46
N PRO A 240 18.73 7.61 23.60
CA PRO A 240 19.54 8.69 23.03
C PRO A 240 19.88 9.77 24.06
N LEU A 241 19.21 9.79 25.22
CA LEU A 241 19.55 10.69 26.32
C LEU A 241 20.42 10.02 27.38
N ARG A 242 20.95 8.81 27.13
CA ARG A 242 21.86 8.15 28.07
C ARG A 242 23.26 8.19 27.52
N CYS A 243 24.19 8.81 28.24
CA CYS A 243 25.59 8.86 27.82
C CYS A 243 26.12 7.43 27.61
N PRO A 244 26.72 7.11 26.45
CA PRO A 244 27.22 5.75 26.18
C PRO A 244 28.36 5.36 27.13
N LEU A 245 29.11 6.33 27.65
CA LEU A 245 30.25 6.15 28.56
C LEU A 245 29.81 6.07 30.03
N CYS A 246 29.36 7.18 30.62
CA CYS A 246 29.07 7.25 32.06
C CYS A 246 27.63 6.90 32.45
N LYS A 247 26.75 6.62 31.47
CA LYS A 247 25.34 6.24 31.68
C LYS A 247 24.44 7.31 32.32
N SER A 248 24.95 8.52 32.55
CA SER A 248 24.18 9.68 33.02
C SER A 248 23.12 10.12 32.01
N ILE A 249 22.04 10.72 32.50
CA ILE A 249 20.99 11.29 31.64
C ILE A 249 21.47 12.65 31.11
N MET A 250 21.47 12.81 29.80
CA MET A 250 21.83 14.01 29.05
C MET A 250 20.59 14.86 28.75
N LEU A 251 20.76 16.17 28.66
CA LEU A 251 19.71 17.12 28.27
C LEU A 251 19.82 17.42 26.77
N LEU A 252 18.69 17.35 26.06
CA LEU A 252 18.62 17.76 24.65
C LEU A 252 18.70 19.29 24.58
N LYS A 253 19.81 19.82 24.03
CA LYS A 253 20.02 21.27 23.89
C LYS A 253 19.56 21.82 22.54
N THR A 254 19.96 21.15 21.45
CA THR A 254 19.70 21.59 20.07
C THR A 254 19.49 20.38 19.17
N VAL A 255 18.67 20.54 18.14
CA VAL A 255 18.54 19.58 17.04
C VAL A 255 19.16 20.23 15.80
N VAL A 256 20.25 19.66 15.28
CA VAL A 256 20.86 20.09 14.03
C VAL A 256 20.36 19.18 12.91
N LEU A 257 19.62 19.74 11.95
CA LEU A 257 19.21 19.01 10.76
C LEU A 257 20.25 19.29 9.66
N PRO A 258 20.98 18.26 9.16
CA PRO A 258 21.92 18.47 8.07
C PRO A 258 21.20 19.02 6.83
N SER A 259 21.84 19.90 6.07
CA SER A 259 21.29 20.31 4.76
C SER A 259 21.25 19.08 3.83
N TYR A 260 20.27 19.00 2.93
CA TYR A 260 20.10 17.85 2.02
C TYR A 260 21.40 17.48 1.25
N TYR A 261 22.20 18.49 0.89
CA TYR A 261 23.49 18.33 0.22
C TYR A 261 24.57 17.61 1.06
N SER A 262 24.46 17.64 2.39
CA SER A 262 25.45 17.03 3.28
C SER A 262 25.35 15.50 3.37
N LEU A 263 24.19 14.91 3.07
CA LEU A 263 24.02 13.46 3.10
C LEU A 263 24.49 12.81 1.79
N VAL A 264 24.21 13.44 0.65
CA VAL A 264 24.65 12.97 -0.68
C VAL A 264 26.18 13.00 -0.80
N SER A 265 26.82 14.04 -0.27
CA SER A 265 28.29 14.15 -0.26
C SER A 265 28.99 13.09 0.61
N LYS A 266 28.27 12.45 1.54
CA LYS A 266 28.82 11.40 2.43
C LYS A 266 28.44 9.98 2.03
N HIS A 267 27.89 9.78 0.83
CA HIS A 267 27.37 8.45 0.45
C HIS A 267 28.44 7.35 0.43
N GLU A 268 29.69 7.65 0.05
CA GLU A 268 30.81 6.69 0.10
C GLU A 268 31.21 6.31 1.54
N GLU A 269 31.24 7.28 2.44
CA GLU A 269 31.49 7.05 3.87
C GLU A 269 30.40 6.14 4.47
N ILE A 270 29.14 6.47 4.19
CA ILE A 270 27.97 5.68 4.62
C ILE A 270 28.04 4.26 4.02
N ALA A 271 28.39 4.11 2.73
CA ALA A 271 28.53 2.81 2.07
C ALA A 271 29.58 1.93 2.75
N ARG A 272 30.66 2.54 3.26
CA ARG A 272 31.73 1.87 4.01
C ARG A 272 31.39 1.64 5.49
N GLY A 273 30.16 1.94 5.92
CA GLY A 273 29.71 1.77 7.29
C GLY A 273 30.14 2.89 8.25
N TYR A 274 30.73 3.98 7.73
CA TYR A 274 31.00 5.18 8.52
C TYR A 274 29.71 5.97 8.65
N PHE A 275 29.00 5.70 9.74
CA PHE A 275 28.04 6.65 10.26
C PHE A 275 28.83 7.60 11.16
N PRO A 276 29.12 8.84 10.73
CA PRO A 276 29.42 9.85 11.71
C PRO A 276 28.20 9.88 12.62
N LEU A 277 28.32 9.30 13.81
CA LEU A 277 27.44 9.63 14.91
C LEU A 277 27.47 11.15 14.91
N LEU A 278 26.32 11.76 14.56
CA LEU A 278 26.11 13.19 14.61
C LEU A 278 26.24 13.59 16.09
N LEU A 279 27.47 13.66 16.57
CA LEU A 279 27.90 14.25 17.83
C LEU A 279 27.95 15.76 17.62
#